data_AF-A0A4Q3RRF6-F1
#
_entry.id   AF-A0A4Q3RRF6-F1
#
_cell.length_a   1.000
_cell.length_b   1.000
_cell.length_c   1.000
_cell.angle_alpha   90.00
_cell.angle_beta   90.00
_cell.angle_gamma   90.00
#
_symmetry.space_group_name_H-M   'P 1'
#
loop_
_entity.id
_entity.type
_entity.pdbx_description
1 polymer ?
#
loop_
_entity_poly.entity_id
_entity_poly.type
_entity_poly.pdbx_seq_one_letter_code
_entity_poly.pdbx_strand_id
1 'polypeptide(L)'
;MGELGLHEYLNLSDHGFDAFLVEFRIARNIPVVHRARLLDILADWRSSEPCHDVERLTNQLYNEGLTNGKRAVSLSSKVLMLESPSTICPIDRLVRARLGLAENDYEQYRTLLESYIIANEAAIQECFQNVSPYASVIEENFSEIAELPEIRRSRLIDKLLWTIQN
;
A
#
# COMPACT_ATOMS: atom_id res chain seq x y z
N MET A 1 -25.58 -14.00 1.54
CA MET A 1 -24.85 -13.46 2.71
C MET A 1 -25.22 -11.99 2.80
N GLY A 2 -25.67 -11.52 3.97
CA GLY A 2 -26.08 -10.11 4.13
C GLY A 2 -24.86 -9.19 4.07
N GLU A 3 -24.96 -8.12 3.30
CA GLU A 3 -23.95 -7.07 3.25
C GLU A 3 -23.89 -6.39 4.63
N LEU A 4 -22.73 -6.47 5.29
CA LEU A 4 -22.45 -5.71 6.51
C LEU A 4 -22.48 -4.22 6.19
N GLY A 5 -23.27 -3.45 6.92
CA GLY A 5 -23.31 -2.00 6.77
C GLY A 5 -21.95 -1.39 7.14
N LEU A 6 -21.54 -0.32 6.45
CA LEU A 6 -20.27 0.37 6.70
C LEU A 6 -20.04 0.65 8.20
N HIS A 7 -21.06 1.14 8.90
CA HIS A 7 -20.96 1.41 10.34
C HIS A 7 -20.70 0.15 11.20
N GLU A 8 -21.20 -1.01 10.80
CA GLU A 8 -20.91 -2.28 11.50
C GLU A 8 -19.50 -2.77 11.17
N TYR A 9 -19.07 -2.68 9.90
CA TYR A 9 -17.71 -3.05 9.49
C TYR A 9 -16.63 -2.21 10.18
N LEU A 10 -16.88 -0.91 10.39
CA LEU A 10 -15.92 -0.02 11.05
C LEU A 10 -15.79 -0.25 12.57
N ASN A 11 -16.82 -0.81 13.22
CA ASN A 11 -16.88 -0.98 14.67
C ASN A 11 -16.63 -2.44 15.15
N LEU A 12 -16.31 -3.37 14.24
CA LEU A 12 -15.94 -4.73 14.62
C LEU A 12 -14.62 -4.71 15.41
N SER A 13 -14.68 -5.12 16.68
CA SER A 13 -13.56 -5.10 17.63
C SER A 13 -12.35 -5.91 17.18
N ASP A 14 -12.59 -7.00 16.44
CA ASP A 14 -11.55 -7.98 16.12
C ASP A 14 -11.21 -8.07 14.61
N HIS A 15 -12.07 -7.52 13.74
CA HIS A 15 -11.93 -7.65 12.27
C HIS A 15 -12.36 -6.41 11.45
N GLY A 16 -12.64 -5.27 12.09
CA GLY A 16 -13.02 -4.05 11.38
C GLY A 16 -11.84 -3.33 10.74
N PHE A 17 -12.10 -2.37 9.84
CA PHE A 17 -11.01 -1.59 9.21
C PHE A 17 -10.17 -0.82 10.24
N ASP A 18 -10.74 -0.47 11.40
CA ASP A 18 -9.99 0.13 12.50
C ASP A 18 -9.01 -0.87 13.15
N ALA A 19 -9.42 -2.14 13.29
CA ALA A 19 -8.52 -3.23 13.69
C ALA A 19 -7.41 -3.42 12.65
N PHE A 20 -7.76 -3.39 11.36
CA PHE A 20 -6.79 -3.46 10.25
C PHE A 20 -5.78 -2.28 10.26
N LEU A 21 -6.23 -1.03 10.40
CA LEU A 21 -5.35 0.14 10.46
C LEU A 21 -4.40 0.10 11.66
N VAL A 22 -4.86 -0.46 12.78
CA VAL A 22 -4.08 -0.64 14.01
C VAL A 22 -3.10 -1.82 13.87
N GLU A 23 -3.57 -2.97 13.39
CA GLU A 23 -2.81 -4.21 13.20
C GLU A 23 -1.66 -4.01 12.21
N PHE A 24 -1.95 -3.43 11.05
CA PHE A 24 -0.95 -3.15 10.01
C PHE A 24 -0.20 -1.83 10.24
N ARG A 25 -0.48 -1.12 11.35
CA ARG A 25 0.15 0.15 11.74
C ARG A 25 0.08 1.23 10.64
N ILE A 26 -0.90 1.14 9.75
CA ILE A 26 -1.03 1.99 8.54
C ILE A 26 -1.35 3.43 8.95
N ALA A 27 -2.31 3.62 9.87
CA ALA A 27 -2.76 4.94 10.33
C ALA A 27 -2.35 5.28 11.77
N ARG A 28 -1.23 4.73 12.26
CA ARG A 28 -0.75 4.90 13.65
C ARG A 28 -0.64 6.37 14.11
N ASN A 29 -0.43 7.30 13.17
CA ASN A 29 -0.26 8.72 13.45
C ASN A 29 -1.52 9.57 13.17
N ILE A 30 -2.65 8.93 12.86
CA ILE A 30 -3.94 9.62 12.67
C ILE A 30 -4.66 9.71 14.01
N PRO A 31 -5.00 10.93 14.49
CA PRO A 31 -5.76 11.10 15.72
C PRO A 31 -7.08 10.32 15.67
N VAL A 32 -7.50 9.73 16.79
CA VAL A 32 -8.72 8.91 16.88
C VAL A 32 -9.95 9.67 16.36
N VAL A 33 -10.06 10.95 16.68
CA VAL A 33 -11.14 11.85 16.22
C VAL A 33 -11.25 11.96 14.69
N HIS A 34 -10.17 11.69 13.96
CA HIS A 34 -10.13 11.79 12.49
C HIS A 34 -10.34 10.45 11.79
N ARG A 35 -10.42 9.32 12.51
CA ARG A 35 -10.53 7.99 11.90
C ARG A 35 -11.82 7.78 11.12
N ALA A 36 -12.97 8.10 11.71
CA ALA A 36 -14.26 7.99 11.01
C ALA A 36 -14.26 8.81 9.71
N ARG A 37 -13.75 10.05 9.75
CA ARG A 37 -13.64 10.89 8.56
C ARG A 37 -12.67 10.32 7.52
N LEU A 38 -11.53 9.78 7.96
CA LEU A 38 -10.58 9.09 7.07
C LEU A 38 -11.27 7.91 6.37
N LEU A 39 -12.05 7.13 7.11
CA LEU A 39 -12.78 5.97 6.58
C LEU A 39 -13.80 6.38 5.51
N ASP A 40 -14.59 7.41 5.77
CA ASP A 40 -15.55 7.94 4.79
C ASP A 40 -14.83 8.36 3.50
N ILE A 41 -13.72 9.11 3.63
CA ILE A 41 -12.93 9.52 2.47
C ILE A 41 -12.39 8.32 1.69
N LEU A 42 -11.89 7.29 2.38
CA LEU A 42 -11.33 6.11 1.72
C LEU A 42 -12.43 5.26 1.05
N ALA A 43 -13.61 5.17 1.66
CA ALA A 43 -14.76 4.50 1.06
C ALA A 43 -15.21 5.21 -0.22
N ASP A 44 -15.34 6.54 -0.18
CA ASP A 44 -15.66 7.37 -1.35
C ASP A 44 -14.56 7.27 -2.42
N TRP A 45 -13.29 7.26 -2.00
CA TRP A 45 -12.13 7.21 -2.88
C TRP A 45 -12.10 5.92 -3.72
N ARG A 46 -12.44 4.78 -3.09
CA ARG A 46 -12.47 3.48 -3.76
C ARG A 46 -13.41 3.47 -4.97
N SER A 47 -14.48 4.25 -4.92
CA SER A 47 -15.45 4.40 -6.02
C SER A 47 -15.12 5.54 -6.99
N SER A 48 -14.04 6.28 -6.76
CA SER A 48 -13.62 7.42 -7.59
C SER A 48 -12.61 7.02 -8.68
N GLU A 49 -12.61 7.70 -9.82
CA GLU A 49 -11.55 7.57 -10.83
C GLU A 49 -10.65 8.82 -10.89
N PRO A 50 -9.31 8.67 -11.02
CA PRO A 50 -8.53 7.45 -10.80
C PRO A 50 -8.37 7.09 -9.31
N CYS A 51 -8.74 5.87 -8.91
CA CYS A 51 -8.62 5.38 -7.52
C CYS A 51 -7.17 5.06 -7.10
N HIS A 52 -6.24 4.95 -8.05
CA HIS A 52 -4.84 4.57 -7.82
C HIS A 52 -3.90 5.79 -7.69
N ASP A 53 -4.43 7.01 -7.65
CA ASP A 53 -3.64 8.24 -7.55
C ASP A 53 -3.23 8.56 -6.10
N VAL A 54 -2.00 8.18 -5.74
CA VAL A 54 -1.43 8.39 -4.40
C VAL A 54 -1.27 9.88 -4.05
N GLU A 55 -0.90 10.72 -5.02
CA GLU A 55 -0.66 12.15 -4.78
C GLU A 55 -1.97 12.88 -4.51
N ARG A 56 -3.01 12.59 -5.32
CA ARG A 56 -4.34 13.19 -5.14
C ARG A 56 -4.96 12.77 -3.80
N LEU A 57 -4.85 11.50 -3.40
CA LEU A 57 -5.31 11.07 -2.07
C LEU A 57 -4.52 11.79 -0.96
N THR A 58 -3.19 11.87 -1.09
CA THR A 58 -2.36 12.56 -0.11
C THR A 58 -2.76 14.02 0.07
N ASN A 59 -3.02 14.71 -1.03
CA ASN A 59 -3.41 16.11 -1.02
C ASN A 59 -4.81 16.28 -0.42
N GLN A 60 -5.75 15.38 -0.69
CA GLN A 60 -7.07 15.39 -0.04
C GLN A 60 -6.95 15.22 1.47
N LEU A 61 -6.21 14.21 1.95
CA LEU A 61 -6.03 13.97 3.38
C LEU A 61 -5.33 15.13 4.09
N TYR A 62 -4.38 15.80 3.41
CA TYR A 62 -3.72 16.99 3.91
C TYR A 62 -4.66 18.20 4.01
N ASN A 63 -5.44 18.47 2.95
CA ASN A 63 -6.37 19.60 2.90
C ASN A 63 -7.53 19.45 3.89
N GLU A 64 -7.94 18.22 4.18
CA GLU A 64 -8.95 17.89 5.20
C GLU A 64 -8.37 17.94 6.64
N GLY A 65 -7.06 18.23 6.80
CA GLY A 65 -6.42 18.37 8.10
C GLY A 65 -6.21 17.05 8.86
N LEU A 66 -6.39 15.90 8.21
CA LEU A 66 -6.39 14.58 8.87
C LEU A 66 -4.99 14.08 9.26
N THR A 67 -3.95 14.71 8.72
CA THR A 67 -2.57 14.22 8.78
C THR A 67 -1.63 15.13 9.59
N ASN A 68 -2.17 15.90 10.54
CA ASN A 68 -1.41 16.82 11.41
C ASN A 68 -0.52 17.80 10.62
N GLY A 69 -1.03 18.35 9.52
CA GLY A 69 -0.30 19.29 8.67
C GLY A 69 0.88 18.67 7.91
N LYS A 70 0.88 17.35 7.69
CA LYS A 70 1.94 16.66 6.91
C LYS A 70 1.35 15.98 5.69
N ARG A 71 2.05 16.02 4.56
CA ARG A 71 1.71 15.20 3.38
C ARG A 71 2.05 13.74 3.69
N ALA A 72 1.04 12.92 4.01
CA ALA A 72 1.20 11.55 4.48
C ALA A 72 1.29 10.53 3.32
N VAL A 73 2.22 10.72 2.38
CA VAL A 73 2.36 9.86 1.20
C VAL A 73 2.53 8.37 1.56
N SER A 74 3.26 8.08 2.64
CA SER A 74 3.41 6.70 3.14
C SER A 74 2.08 6.07 3.57
N LEU A 75 1.16 6.84 4.15
CA LEU A 75 -0.18 6.37 4.50
C LEU A 75 -0.97 6.11 3.21
N SER A 76 -1.06 7.11 2.33
CA SER A 76 -1.83 7.03 1.09
C SER A 76 -1.40 5.85 0.22
N SER A 77 -0.09 5.67 0.00
CA SER A 77 0.44 4.55 -0.78
C SER A 77 0.14 3.18 -0.15
N LYS A 78 0.19 3.05 1.18
CA LYS A 78 -0.16 1.80 1.87
C LYS A 78 -1.64 1.47 1.79
N VAL A 79 -2.49 2.48 1.89
CA VAL A 79 -3.94 2.29 1.74
C VAL A 79 -4.26 1.89 0.31
N LEU A 80 -3.77 2.64 -0.68
CA LEU A 80 -4.08 2.35 -2.09
C LEU A 80 -3.44 1.06 -2.60
N MET A 81 -2.33 0.60 -2.00
CA MET A 81 -1.78 -0.73 -2.26
C MET A 81 -2.79 -1.85 -1.99
N LEU A 82 -3.76 -1.67 -1.10
CA LEU A 82 -4.77 -2.70 -0.81
C LEU A 82 -5.77 -2.84 -1.96
N GLU A 83 -6.06 -1.74 -2.65
CA GLU A 83 -6.98 -1.70 -3.79
C GLU A 83 -6.26 -2.01 -5.11
N SER A 84 -4.98 -1.69 -5.22
CA SER A 84 -4.19 -1.92 -6.43
C SER A 84 -2.81 -2.54 -6.11
N PRO A 85 -2.79 -3.77 -5.56
CA PRO A 85 -1.58 -4.41 -5.04
C PRO A 85 -0.53 -4.76 -6.10
N SER A 86 -0.95 -4.95 -7.36
CA SER A 86 -0.08 -5.22 -8.51
C SER A 86 0.67 -3.95 -8.97
N THR A 87 0.06 -2.77 -8.84
CA THR A 87 0.60 -1.51 -9.41
C THR A 87 1.22 -0.58 -8.36
N ILE A 88 0.71 -0.56 -7.13
CA ILE A 88 1.16 0.38 -6.09
C ILE A 88 2.16 -0.31 -5.16
N CYS A 89 3.41 0.13 -5.22
CA CYS A 89 4.42 -0.23 -4.24
C CYS A 89 4.40 0.82 -3.09
N PRO A 90 4.18 0.42 -1.83
CA PRO A 90 4.09 1.38 -0.74
C PRO A 90 5.43 2.08 -0.52
N ILE A 91 5.38 3.38 -0.24
CA ILE A 91 6.57 4.14 0.15
C ILE A 91 6.70 4.18 1.68
N ASP A 92 7.90 3.93 2.18
CA ASP A 92 8.23 4.13 3.59
C ASP A 92 9.64 4.71 3.77
N ARG A 93 10.01 4.97 5.03
CA ARG A 93 11.29 5.59 5.38
C ARG A 93 12.50 4.77 4.91
N LEU A 94 12.45 3.43 5.00
CA LEU A 94 13.56 2.56 4.64
C LEU A 94 13.74 2.54 3.13
N VAL A 95 12.64 2.37 2.40
CA VAL A 95 12.64 2.38 0.94
C VAL A 95 13.12 3.73 0.40
N ARG A 96 12.67 4.84 1.00
CA ARG A 96 13.15 6.18 0.65
C ARG A 96 14.65 6.35 0.85
N ALA A 97 15.15 5.93 2.01
CA ALA A 97 16.58 5.98 2.30
C ALA A 97 17.39 5.15 1.29
N ARG A 98 16.87 3.97 0.90
CA ARG A 98 17.51 3.09 -0.08
C ARG A 98 17.58 3.68 -1.47
N LEU A 99 16.50 4.34 -1.92
CA LEU A 99 16.42 4.97 -3.24
C LEU A 99 17.03 6.38 -3.28
N GLY A 100 17.53 6.90 -2.14
CA GLY A 100 18.04 8.27 -2.06
C GLY A 100 16.97 9.35 -2.19
N LEU A 101 15.70 9.02 -1.89
CA LEU A 101 14.58 9.95 -2.01
C LEU A 101 14.50 10.90 -0.79
N ALA A 102 14.91 12.15 -1.00
CA ALA A 102 14.91 13.19 0.04
C ALA A 102 13.50 13.62 0.46
N GLU A 103 12.55 13.65 -0.48
CA GLU A 103 11.20 14.16 -0.26
C GLU A 103 10.15 13.06 -0.09
N ASN A 104 8.96 13.42 0.40
CA ASN A 104 7.79 12.55 0.37
C ASN A 104 7.01 12.87 -0.90
N ASP A 105 7.48 12.34 -2.02
CA ASP A 105 6.90 12.50 -3.36
C ASP A 105 6.79 11.12 -4.00
N TYR A 106 5.56 10.71 -4.32
CA TYR A 106 5.29 9.38 -4.86
C TYR A 106 5.65 9.26 -6.34
N GLU A 107 5.53 10.32 -7.13
CA GLU A 107 5.91 10.29 -8.55
C GLU A 107 7.43 10.16 -8.71
N GLN A 108 8.19 10.91 -7.92
CA GLN A 108 9.64 10.77 -7.87
C GLN A 108 10.04 9.39 -7.36
N TYR A 109 9.37 8.89 -6.32
CA TYR A 109 9.57 7.53 -5.84
C TYR A 109 9.34 6.47 -6.93
N ARG A 110 8.25 6.58 -7.69
CA ARG A 110 7.96 5.66 -8.79
C ARG A 110 9.06 5.65 -9.85
N THR A 111 9.54 6.83 -10.24
CA THR A 111 10.64 6.94 -11.20
C THR A 111 11.93 6.25 -10.71
N LEU A 112 12.27 6.44 -9.43
CA LEU A 112 13.44 5.79 -8.82
C LEU A 112 13.24 4.28 -8.68
N LEU A 113 12.02 3.84 -8.34
CA LEU A 113 11.67 2.43 -8.24
C LEU A 113 11.79 1.73 -9.60
N GLU A 114 11.25 2.32 -10.66
CA GLU A 114 11.36 1.79 -12.03
C GLU A 114 12.83 1.65 -12.43
N SER A 115 13.64 2.68 -12.15
CA SER A 115 15.09 2.64 -12.39
C SER A 115 15.79 1.53 -11.61
N TYR A 116 15.41 1.33 -10.34
CA TYR A 116 15.91 0.25 -9.50
C TYR A 116 15.55 -1.13 -10.05
N ILE A 117 14.30 -1.33 -10.47
CA ILE A 117 13.83 -2.60 -11.05
C ILE A 117 14.65 -2.92 -12.30
N ILE A 118 14.80 -1.96 -13.21
CA ILE A 118 15.58 -2.13 -14.45
C ILE A 118 17.02 -2.51 -14.14
N ALA A 119 17.66 -1.80 -13.19
CA ALA A 119 19.06 -2.05 -12.84
C ALA A 119 19.30 -3.41 -12.17
N ASN A 120 18.27 -4.00 -11.56
CA ASN A 120 18.39 -5.24 -10.77
C ASN A 120 17.55 -6.39 -11.34
N GLU A 121 17.07 -6.28 -12.58
CA GLU A 121 16.06 -7.19 -13.13
C GLU A 121 16.50 -8.65 -13.08
N ALA A 122 17.77 -8.95 -13.39
CA ALA A 122 18.29 -10.31 -13.34
C ALA A 122 18.21 -10.93 -11.93
N ALA A 123 18.62 -10.17 -10.90
CA ALA A 123 18.58 -10.63 -9.50
C ALA A 123 17.14 -10.76 -9.01
N ILE A 124 16.26 -9.81 -9.37
CA ILE A 124 14.85 -9.86 -9.01
C ILE A 124 14.18 -11.09 -9.66
N GLN A 125 14.49 -11.36 -10.93
CA GLN A 125 13.95 -12.50 -11.66
C GLN A 125 14.44 -13.83 -11.08
N GLU A 126 15.70 -13.93 -10.68
CA GLU A 126 16.24 -15.09 -9.99
C GLU A 126 15.51 -15.33 -8.66
N CYS A 127 15.35 -14.29 -7.84
CA CYS A 127 14.56 -14.39 -6.60
C CYS A 127 13.11 -14.83 -6.88
N PHE A 128 12.48 -14.27 -7.91
CA PHE A 128 11.10 -14.59 -8.27
C PHE A 128 10.95 -16.04 -8.72
N GLN A 129 11.89 -16.56 -9.51
CA GLN A 129 11.90 -17.97 -9.95
C GLN A 129 12.09 -18.94 -8.77
N ASN A 130 12.89 -18.57 -7.77
CA ASN A 130 13.12 -19.38 -6.60
C ASN A 130 11.93 -19.40 -5.63
N VAL A 131 11.22 -18.28 -5.48
CA VAL A 131 10.09 -18.15 -4.54
C VAL A 131 8.77 -18.62 -5.14
N SER A 132 8.56 -18.43 -6.45
CA SER A 132 7.27 -18.70 -7.11
C SER A 132 6.74 -20.12 -6.90
N PRO A 133 7.52 -21.20 -7.00
CA PRO A 133 7.00 -22.56 -6.81
C PRO A 133 6.36 -22.77 -5.44
N TYR A 134 6.93 -22.18 -4.39
CA TYR A 134 6.39 -22.28 -3.03
C TYR A 134 5.15 -21.42 -2.85
N ALA A 135 5.15 -20.22 -3.43
CA ALA A 135 4.00 -19.32 -3.38
C ALA A 135 2.79 -19.90 -4.14
N SER A 136 3.02 -20.49 -5.32
CA SER A 136 1.98 -21.12 -6.13
C SER A 136 1.16 -22.17 -5.38
N VAL A 137 1.80 -22.98 -4.54
CA VAL A 137 1.10 -23.99 -3.72
C VAL A 137 0.07 -23.36 -2.77
N ILE A 138 0.38 -22.18 -2.21
CA ILE A 138 -0.53 -21.46 -1.32
C ILE A 138 -1.63 -20.80 -2.16
N GLU A 139 -1.24 -20.15 -3.25
CA GLU A 139 -2.10 -19.41 -4.17
C GLU A 139 -3.17 -20.24 -4.86
N GLU A 140 -2.95 -21.55 -5.05
CA GLU A 140 -3.97 -22.48 -5.58
C GLU A 140 -5.29 -22.42 -4.79
N ASN A 141 -5.24 -22.08 -3.49
CA ASN A 141 -6.43 -21.95 -2.64
C ASN A 141 -7.13 -20.58 -2.76
N PHE A 142 -6.59 -19.65 -3.54
CA PHE A 142 -7.06 -18.26 -3.66
C PHE A 142 -7.28 -17.85 -5.12
N SER A 143 -7.73 -18.80 -5.95
CA SER A 143 -7.92 -18.64 -7.40
C SER A 143 -8.85 -17.48 -7.81
N GLU A 144 -9.67 -16.97 -6.87
CA GLU A 144 -10.54 -15.82 -7.03
C GLU A 144 -9.80 -14.48 -7.05
N ILE A 145 -8.56 -14.43 -6.54
CA ILE A 145 -7.73 -13.22 -6.56
C ILE A 145 -7.10 -13.09 -7.95
N ALA A 146 -7.49 -12.04 -8.66
CA ALA A 146 -6.90 -11.71 -9.95
C ALA A 146 -5.42 -11.30 -9.80
N GLU A 147 -4.62 -11.54 -10.84
CA GLU A 147 -3.24 -11.05 -10.95
C GLU A 147 -2.29 -11.47 -9.81
N LEU A 148 -2.51 -12.64 -9.19
CA LEU A 148 -1.64 -13.15 -8.13
C LEU A 148 -0.14 -13.16 -8.50
N PRO A 149 0.27 -13.56 -9.72
CA PRO A 149 1.68 -13.47 -10.13
C PRO A 149 2.24 -12.04 -10.09
N GLU A 150 1.48 -11.06 -10.56
CA GLU A 150 1.85 -9.64 -10.59
C GLU A 150 1.90 -9.06 -9.17
N ILE A 151 0.91 -9.39 -8.33
CA ILE A 151 0.88 -9.03 -6.91
C ILE A 151 2.11 -9.59 -6.21
N ARG A 152 2.41 -10.89 -6.39
CA ARG A 152 3.59 -11.53 -5.82
C ARG A 152 4.87 -10.83 -6.25
N ARG A 153 5.00 -10.51 -7.54
CA ARG A 153 6.17 -9.81 -8.07
C ARG A 153 6.33 -8.43 -7.43
N SER A 154 5.24 -7.68 -7.33
CA SER A 154 5.19 -6.36 -6.69
C SER A 154 5.58 -6.44 -5.22
N ARG A 155 5.05 -7.42 -4.46
CA ARG A 155 5.39 -7.64 -3.05
C ARG A 155 6.83 -8.09 -2.84
N LEU A 156 7.37 -8.92 -3.74
CA LEU A 156 8.77 -9.34 -3.69
C LEU A 156 9.69 -8.12 -3.85
N ILE A 157 9.41 -7.24 -4.82
CA ILE A 157 10.19 -6.00 -5.01
C ILE A 157 10.15 -5.14 -3.74
N ASP A 158 8.98 -4.91 -3.15
CA ASP A 158 8.84 -4.18 -1.88
C ASP A 158 9.76 -4.75 -0.80
N LYS A 159 9.81 -6.07 -0.64
CA LYS A 159 10.69 -6.72 0.35
C LYS A 159 12.16 -6.66 -0.01
N LEU A 160 12.53 -6.78 -1.28
CA LEU A 160 13.93 -6.65 -1.70
C LEU A 160 14.49 -5.24 -1.43
N LEU A 161 13.66 -4.20 -1.58
CA LEU A 161 14.04 -2.82 -1.21
C LEU A 161 14.40 -2.68 0.27
N TRP A 162 13.91 -3.57 1.13
CA TRP A 162 14.21 -3.57 2.57
C TRP A 162 15.48 -4.35 2.92
N THR A 163 15.93 -5.28 2.07
CA THR A 163 16.97 -6.26 2.41
C THR A 163 18.35 -5.93 1.87
N ILE A 164 18.48 -5.10 0.83
CA ILE A 164 19.81 -4.78 0.28
C ILE A 164 20.53 -3.79 1.22
N GLN A 165 21.38 -4.33 2.09
CA GLN A 165 22.34 -3.57 2.88
C GLN A 165 23.51 -3.14 1.97
N ASN A 166 23.94 -1.89 2.09
CA ASN A 166 25.26 -1.46 1.60
C ASN A 166 26.30 -1.76 2.68
#